data_AF-A0A9N7PKB9-F1
#
_entry.id   AF-A0A9N7PKB9-F1
#
_cell.length_a   1.000
_cell.length_b   1.000
_cell.length_c   1.000
_cell.angle_alpha   90.00
_cell.angle_beta   90.00
_cell.angle_gamma   90.00
#
_symmetry.space_group_name_H-M   'P 1'
#
loop_
_entity.id
_entity.type
_entity.pdbx_description
1 polymer ?
#
loop_
_entity_poly.entity_id
_entity_poly.type
_entity_poly.pdbx_seq_one_letter_code
_entity_poly.pdbx_strand_id
1 'polypeptide(L)' 'MSLAELSNEYGIAKSTINCWIKDVKEIKVDENEVMTLKEVKELKKEMARIKDENEILKKAMAIFATKN' A
#
# COMPACT_ATOMS: atom_id res chain seq x y z
N MET A 1 23.95 -11.01 -13.61
CA MET A 1 24.12 -10.39 -12.28
C MET A 1 23.27 -11.12 -11.27
N SER A 2 23.93 -11.76 -10.32
CA SER A 2 23.35 -12.40 -9.15
C SER A 2 23.14 -11.38 -8.03
N LEU A 3 22.24 -11.71 -7.10
CA LEU A 3 22.00 -10.90 -5.91
C LEU A 3 23.27 -10.73 -5.04
N ALA A 4 24.18 -11.70 -5.11
CA ALA A 4 25.45 -11.67 -4.39
C ALA A 4 26.43 -10.66 -5.00
N GLU A 5 26.51 -10.59 -6.33
CA GLU A 5 27.33 -9.60 -7.03
C GLU A 5 26.83 -8.19 -6.74
N LEU A 6 25.52 -7.95 -6.84
CA LEU A 6 24.92 -6.64 -6.58
C LEU A 6 25.09 -6.19 -5.13
N SER A 7 24.95 -7.12 -4.18
CA SER A 7 25.17 -6.85 -2.76
C SER A 7 26.63 -6.49 -2.46
N ASN A 8 27.59 -7.13 -3.14
CA ASN A 8 29.01 -6.89 -2.96
C ASN A 8 29.49 -5.60 -3.65
N GLU A 9 28.98 -5.31 -4.84
CA GLU A 9 29.33 -4.12 -5.62
C GLU A 9 28.80 -2.83 -4.98
N TYR A 10 27.55 -2.84 -4.51
CA TYR A 10 26.90 -1.65 -3.94
C TYR A 10 26.94 -1.61 -2.40
N GLY A 11 27.47 -2.64 -1.74
CA GLY A 11 27.49 -2.73 -0.26
C GLY A 11 26.11 -2.83 0.38
N ILE A 12 25.07 -3.15 -0.40
CA ILE A 12 23.68 -3.21 0.06
C ILE A 12 23.39 -4.65 0.52
N ALA A 13 22.69 -4.80 1.65
CA ALA A 13 22.28 -6.10 2.13
C ALA A 13 21.34 -6.82 1.13
N LYS A 14 21.56 -8.11 0.92
CA LYS A 14 20.72 -8.96 0.04
C LYS A 14 19.23 -8.89 0.41
N SER A 15 18.92 -8.73 1.70
CA SER A 15 17.55 -8.59 2.22
C SER A 15 16.87 -7.31 1.71
N THR A 16 17.58 -6.19 1.69
CA THR A 16 17.08 -4.89 1.20
C THR A 16 16.76 -4.96 -0.29
N ILE A 17 17.68 -5.52 -1.08
CA ILE A 17 17.46 -5.70 -2.52
C ILE A 17 16.27 -6.64 -2.76
N ASN A 18 16.16 -7.73 -1.99
CA ASN A 18 15.02 -8.64 -2.09
C ASN A 18 13.70 -7.97 -1.69
N CYS A 19 13.73 -7.02 -0.76
CA CYS A 19 12.56 -6.21 -0.40
C CYS A 19 12.14 -5.33 -1.58
N TRP A 20 13.09 -4.65 -2.24
CA TRP A 20 12.80 -3.85 -3.43
C TRP A 20 12.22 -4.69 -4.56
N ILE A 21 12.79 -5.88 -4.82
CA ILE A 21 12.26 -6.81 -5.83
C ILE A 21 10.81 -7.20 -5.52
N LYS A 22 10.48 -7.41 -4.25
CA LYS A 22 9.11 -7.71 -3.84
C LYS A 22 8.19 -6.50 -3.99
N ASP A 23 8.64 -5.32 -3.64
CA ASP A 23 7.84 -4.09 -3.69
C ASP A 23 7.50 -3.69 -5.13
N VAL A 24 8.42 -3.90 -6.08
CA VAL A 24 8.19 -3.65 -7.52
C VAL A 24 7.51 -4.81 -8.23
N LYS A 25 7.25 -5.93 -7.54
CA LYS A 25 6.59 -7.07 -8.15
C LYS A 25 5.18 -6.66 -8.59
N GLU A 26 4.97 -6.77 -9.89
CA GLU A 26 3.68 -6.55 -10.52
C GLU A 26 2.68 -7.62 -10.08
N ILE A 27 1.50 -7.17 -9.66
CA ILE A 27 0.35 -8.00 -9.37
C ILE A 27 -0.75 -7.62 -10.36
N LYS A 28 -1.33 -8.61 -11.04
CA LYS A 28 -2.58 -8.42 -11.75
C LYS A 28 -3.70 -8.26 -10.73
N VAL A 29 -4.35 -7.11 -10.74
CA VAL A 29 -5.48 -6.80 -9.86
C VAL A 29 -6.80 -6.90 -10.61
N ASP A 30 -6.78 -6.67 -11.93
CA ASP A 30 -7.92 -6.92 -12.82
C ASP A 30 -7.45 -7.37 -14.23
N GLU A 31 -8.36 -7.65 -15.16
CA GLU A 31 -8.01 -8.09 -16.53
C GLU A 31 -7.19 -7.04 -17.29
N ASN A 32 -7.36 -5.76 -16.95
CA ASN A 32 -6.67 -4.62 -17.57
C ASN A 32 -5.76 -3.83 -16.62
N GLU A 33 -5.69 -4.19 -15.33
CA GLU A 33 -4.95 -3.41 -14.33
C GLU A 33 -3.85 -4.24 -13.67
N VAL A 34 -2.62 -3.79 -13.91
CA VAL A 34 -1.40 -4.29 -13.26
C VAL A 34 -0.93 -3.20 -12.32
N MET A 35 -0.70 -3.55 -11.06
CA MET A 35 -0.19 -2.63 -10.06
C MET A 35 0.88 -3.28 -9.20
N THR A 36 1.76 -2.47 -8.63
CA THR A 36 2.85 -2.97 -7.78
C THR A 36 2.35 -3.31 -6.38
N LEU A 37 3.06 -4.21 -5.70
CA LEU A 37 2.82 -4.57 -4.30
C LEU A 37 2.80 -3.34 -3.38
N LYS A 38 3.66 -2.36 -3.66
CA LYS A 38 3.73 -1.10 -2.93
C LYS A 38 2.45 -0.27 -3.09
N GLU A 39 1.96 -0.11 -4.32
CA GLU A 39 0.73 0.63 -4.61
C GLU A 39 -0.49 0.00 -3.94
N VAL A 40 -0.60 -1.34 -3.96
CA VAL A 40 -1.69 -2.06 -3.28
C VAL A 40 -1.70 -1.75 -1.79
N LYS A 41 -0.51 -1.72 -1.17
CA LYS A 41 -0.37 -1.45 0.26
C LYS A 41 -0.77 -0.03 0.62
N GLU A 42 -0.37 0.95 -0.19
CA GLU A 42 -0.74 2.35 0.01
C GLU A 42 -2.25 2.55 -0.20
N LEU A 43 -2.84 1.96 -1.25
CA LEU A 43 -4.30 2.02 -1.47
C LEU A 43 -5.09 1.42 -0.31
N LYS A 44 -4.66 0.27 0.23
CA LYS A 44 -5.33 -0.34 1.39
C LYS A 44 -5.28 0.57 2.62
N LYS A 45 -4.17 1.26 2.84
CA LYS A 45 -4.00 2.20 3.95
C LYS A 45 -4.93 3.41 3.79
N GLU A 46 -4.99 3.95 2.59
CA GLU A 46 -5.87 5.07 2.27
C GLU A 46 -7.35 4.69 2.40
N MET A 47 -7.73 3.51 1.92
CA MET A 47 -9.10 3.00 2.03
C MET A 47 -9.53 2.77 3.47
N ALA A 48 -8.61 2.36 4.36
CA ALA A 48 -8.86 2.27 5.79
C ALA A 48 -9.11 3.67 6.40
N ARG A 49 -8.25 4.64 6.10
CA ARG A 49 -8.41 6.04 6.56
C ARG A 49 -9.76 6.63 6.15
N ILE A 50 -10.11 6.49 4.87
CA ILE A 50 -11.38 7.01 4.33
C ILE A 50 -12.58 6.36 5.02
N LYS A 51 -12.53 5.04 5.30
CA LYS A 51 -13.61 4.35 6.02
C LYS A 51 -13.77 4.90 7.44
N ASP A 52 -12.67 5.12 8.14
CA ASP A 52 -12.69 5.68 9.50
C ASP A 52 -13.27 7.10 9.50
N GLU A 53 -12.84 7.95 8.56
CA GLU A 53 -13.38 9.31 8.39
C GLU A 53 -14.89 9.29 8.09
N ASN A 54 -15.32 8.39 7.20
CA ASN A 54 -16.73 8.24 6.84
C ASN A 54 -17.58 7.83 8.05
N GLU A 55 -17.09 6.92 8.90
CA GLU A 55 -17.79 6.53 10.13
C GLU A 55 -17.90 7.68 11.14
N ILE A 56 -16.87 8.52 11.26
CA ILE A 56 -16.91 9.74 12.09
C ILE A 56 -17.97 10.71 11.54
N LEU A 57 -17.98 10.94 10.23
CA LEU A 57 -18.95 11.83 9.57
C LEU A 57 -20.38 11.33 9.75
N LYS A 58 -20.65 10.04 9.59
CA LYS A 58 -21.98 9.46 9.84
C LYS A 58 -22.44 9.67 11.28
N LYS A 59 -21.55 9.46 12.26
CA LYS A 59 -21.85 9.68 13.68
C LYS A 59 -22.18 11.16 13.95
N ALA A 60 -21.39 12.08 13.38
CA ALA A 60 -21.64 13.50 13.49
C ALA A 60 -23.02 13.86 12.88
N MET A 61 -23.30 13.40 11.66
CA MET A 61 -24.58 13.62 11.00
C MET A 61 -25.77 13.13 11.84
N ALA A 62 -25.66 11.94 12.44
CA ALA A 62 -26.71 11.40 13.29
C ALA A 62 -26.99 12.32 14.50
N ILE A 63 -25.93 12.81 15.16
CA ILE A 63 -26.06 13.75 16.29
C ILE A 63 -26.75 15.05 15.84
N PHE A 64 -26.33 15.63 14.72
CA PHE A 64 -26.92 16.86 14.18
C PHE A 64 -28.39 16.67 13.78
N ALA A 65 -28.75 15.53 13.20
CA ALA A 65 -30.12 15.22 12.81
C ALA A 65 -31.06 15.03 14.01
N THR A 66 -30.57 14.48 15.13
CA THR A 66 -31.37 14.33 16.37
C THR A 66 -31.50 15.59 17.22
N LYS A 67 -30.69 16.63 16.97
CA LYS A 67 -30.68 17.87 17.77
C LYS A 67 -31.55 18.98 17.15
N ASN A 68 -32.20 18.71 16.01
CA ASN A 68 -33.12 19.60 15.31
C ASN A 68 -34.57 19.10 15.44
#